data_AF-A0A385N3X9-F1
#
_entry.id   AF-A0A385N3X9-F1
#
_cell.length_a   1.000
_cell.length_b   1.000
_cell.length_c   1.000
_cell.angle_alpha   90.00
_cell.angle_beta   90.00
_cell.angle_gamma   90.00
#
_symmetry.space_group_name_H-M   'P 1'
#
loop_
_entity.id
_entity.type
_entity.pdbx_description
1 polymer ?
#
loop_
_entity_poly.entity_id
_entity_poly.type
_entity_poly.pdbx_seq_one_letter_code
_entity_poly.pdbx_strand_id
1 'polypeptide(L)'
;MPIDTIKHSIHIRRKKNKVVFDNIDRLWDIARGADSAQDILDRLHPWNAPITLKFENVLPILLGIVGIFFIVPVFFAGEHIWTLFSFLFGLGCLLWAYLSYEQDDPLVEVTDYLEKQIIHKKYQLNEFTPPQHIGVTVQPAFFIAHLKQLFPIFNQGSISNDIPYYASTTWQDEDGQQHQVLLFQYHFANEIRVRDKDGNELKVKEVHKNLWGCFVFEVPTQGLAITTYNKKFYYPYSFPWNSSDIQINQKLKFFGTDQMKMAKLLSPAFVLRTADFFRSHEGDLLFHPEKNILCYISPQNLFEISSKAKKINDISTLRGHLRTFKLPYLERLESDLTQFLK
;
A
#
# COMPACT_ATOMS: atom_id res chain seq x y z
N MET A 1 -25.32 50.30 2.13
CA MET A 1 -25.57 48.86 1.82
C MET A 1 -24.34 48.12 1.29
N PRO A 2 -23.29 47.88 2.12
CA PRO A 2 -22.37 46.74 1.88
C PRO A 2 -22.27 45.76 3.06
N ILE A 3 -22.81 46.12 4.24
CA ILE A 3 -22.70 45.31 5.47
C ILE A 3 -23.61 44.08 5.41
N ASP A 4 -24.79 44.17 4.78
CA ASP A 4 -25.72 43.04 4.67
C ASP A 4 -25.21 41.97 3.72
N THR A 5 -24.54 42.35 2.63
CA THR A 5 -23.89 41.42 1.70
C THR A 5 -22.73 40.68 2.37
N ILE A 6 -21.96 41.37 3.22
CA ILE A 6 -20.85 40.78 3.98
C ILE A 6 -21.39 39.81 5.04
N LYS A 7 -22.41 40.20 5.82
CA LYS A 7 -23.05 39.30 6.80
C LYS A 7 -23.68 38.08 6.13
N HIS A 8 -24.35 38.27 4.99
CA HIS A 8 -24.96 37.18 4.25
C HIS A 8 -23.91 36.24 3.66
N SER A 9 -22.79 36.75 3.14
CA SER A 9 -21.70 35.93 2.61
C SER A 9 -20.96 35.14 3.69
N ILE A 10 -20.74 35.71 4.88
CA ILE A 10 -20.15 35.01 6.03
C ILE A 10 -21.09 33.90 6.54
N HIS A 11 -22.39 34.17 6.62
CA HIS A 11 -23.39 33.18 7.05
C HIS A 11 -23.53 32.03 6.04
N ILE A 12 -23.52 32.33 4.72
CA ILE A 12 -23.53 31.31 3.67
C ILE A 12 -22.26 30.44 3.72
N ARG A 13 -21.08 31.03 3.96
CA ARG A 13 -19.81 30.28 4.08
C ARG A 13 -19.82 29.31 5.25
N ARG A 14 -20.22 29.78 6.44
CA ARG A 14 -20.39 28.89 7.61
C ARG A 14 -21.36 27.77 7.31
N LYS A 15 -22.45 28.05 6.58
CA LYS A 15 -23.41 27.03 6.16
C LYS A 15 -22.84 26.04 5.15
N LYS A 16 -22.05 26.48 4.17
CA LYS A 16 -21.42 25.61 3.16
C LYS A 16 -20.30 24.76 3.74
N ASN A 17 -19.41 25.33 4.55
CA ASN A 17 -18.37 24.55 5.24
C ASN A 17 -19.01 23.57 6.23
N LYS A 18 -20.11 23.95 6.90
CA LYS A 18 -20.89 23.03 7.72
C LYS A 18 -21.41 21.83 6.91
N VAL A 19 -21.92 22.05 5.70
CA VAL A 19 -22.34 20.94 4.81
C VAL A 19 -21.16 20.02 4.47
N VAL A 20 -19.95 20.56 4.29
CA VAL A 20 -18.76 19.74 4.07
C VAL A 20 -18.43 18.90 5.32
N PHE A 21 -18.48 19.48 6.51
CA PHE A 21 -18.31 18.73 7.77
C PHE A 21 -19.39 17.65 7.97
N ASP A 22 -20.66 17.99 7.78
CA ASP A 22 -21.77 17.03 7.87
C ASP A 22 -21.58 15.87 6.86
N ASN A 23 -21.04 16.17 5.67
CA ASN A 23 -20.70 15.15 4.68
C ASN A 23 -19.53 14.27 5.14
N ILE A 24 -18.47 14.84 5.73
CA ILE A 24 -17.33 14.10 6.28
C ILE A 24 -17.78 13.18 7.41
N ASP A 25 -18.63 13.65 8.33
CA ASP A 25 -19.19 12.84 9.41
C ASP A 25 -19.97 11.64 8.85
N ARG A 26 -20.81 11.89 7.84
CA ARG A 26 -21.52 10.81 7.15
C ARG A 26 -20.60 9.83 6.44
N LEU A 27 -19.49 10.30 5.85
CA LEU A 27 -18.49 9.42 5.24
C LEU A 27 -17.83 8.52 6.28
N TRP A 28 -17.52 9.05 7.47
CA TRP A 28 -17.03 8.26 8.60
C TRP A 28 -18.04 7.20 9.07
N ASP A 29 -19.32 7.55 9.13
CA ASP A 29 -20.38 6.59 9.50
C ASP A 29 -20.53 5.47 8.47
N ILE A 30 -20.47 5.81 7.17
CA ILE A 30 -20.49 4.83 6.09
C ILE A 30 -19.27 3.90 6.19
N ALA A 31 -18.08 4.47 6.38
CA ALA A 31 -16.85 3.70 6.44
C ALA A 31 -16.82 2.72 7.63
N ARG A 32 -17.36 3.14 8.79
CA ARG A 32 -17.42 2.31 10.00
C ARG A 32 -18.53 1.26 9.97
N GLY A 33 -19.65 1.56 9.32
CA GLY A 33 -20.86 0.73 9.35
C GLY A 33 -21.08 -0.14 8.11
N ALA A 34 -20.12 -0.20 7.18
CA ALA A 34 -20.25 -0.99 5.96
C ALA A 34 -19.65 -2.39 6.09
N ASP A 35 -20.40 -3.39 5.63
CA ASP A 35 -19.96 -4.79 5.72
C ASP A 35 -19.03 -5.18 4.57
N SER A 36 -19.23 -4.59 3.39
CA SER A 36 -18.49 -4.90 2.17
C SER A 36 -18.05 -3.64 1.41
N ALA A 37 -17.08 -3.80 0.50
CA ALA A 37 -16.64 -2.70 -0.37
C ALA A 37 -17.79 -2.16 -1.26
N GLN A 38 -18.68 -3.05 -1.72
CA GLN A 38 -19.83 -2.65 -2.54
C GLN A 38 -20.85 -1.85 -1.73
N ASP A 39 -21.09 -2.22 -0.47
CA ASP A 39 -21.96 -1.48 0.45
C ASP A 39 -21.46 -0.04 0.68
N ILE A 40 -20.13 0.17 0.78
CA ILE A 40 -19.55 1.53 0.80
C ILE A 40 -19.93 2.29 -0.48
N LEU A 41 -19.74 1.69 -1.66
CA LEU A 41 -20.03 2.33 -2.94
C LEU A 41 -21.52 2.61 -3.19
N ASP A 42 -22.38 1.77 -2.64
CA ASP A 42 -23.84 1.90 -2.75
C ASP A 42 -24.36 2.97 -1.79
N ARG A 43 -23.83 3.06 -0.56
CA ARG A 43 -24.20 4.14 0.38
C ARG A 43 -23.76 5.53 -0.07
N LEU A 44 -22.76 5.62 -0.96
CA LEU A 44 -22.36 6.88 -1.61
C LEU A 44 -23.32 7.33 -2.72
N HIS A 45 -24.28 6.50 -3.14
CA HIS A 45 -25.23 6.87 -4.19
C HIS A 45 -26.61 6.19 -4.06
N PRO A 46 -27.72 6.94 -3.88
CA PRO A 46 -27.81 8.40 -3.99
C PRO A 46 -27.47 9.13 -2.68
N TRP A 47 -26.74 10.25 -2.78
CA TRP A 47 -26.32 11.01 -1.59
C TRP A 47 -27.46 11.81 -0.94
N ASN A 48 -28.52 12.18 -1.67
CA ASN A 48 -29.71 12.89 -1.15
C ASN A 48 -29.39 14.17 -0.33
N ALA A 49 -28.23 14.78 -0.56
CA ALA A 49 -27.73 16.01 0.07
C ALA A 49 -26.76 16.72 -0.89
N PRO A 50 -26.32 17.97 -0.61
CA PRO A 50 -25.32 18.61 -1.46
C PRO A 50 -24.01 17.80 -1.47
N ILE A 51 -23.52 17.44 -2.65
CA ILE A 51 -22.39 16.51 -2.83
C ILE A 51 -21.00 17.15 -2.63
N THR A 52 -20.93 18.41 -2.21
CA THR A 52 -19.67 19.16 -2.12
C THR A 52 -18.78 18.64 -0.99
N LEU A 53 -17.50 18.43 -1.28
CA LEU A 53 -16.46 18.08 -0.31
C LEU A 53 -15.39 19.17 -0.20
N LYS A 54 -15.44 20.21 -1.04
CA LYS A 54 -14.45 21.28 -1.05
C LYS A 54 -14.82 22.41 -0.08
N PHE A 55 -13.89 22.78 0.81
CA PHE A 55 -14.04 23.96 1.68
C PHE A 55 -13.95 25.28 0.89
N GLU A 56 -14.73 26.29 1.30
CA GLU A 56 -14.79 27.58 0.62
C GLU A 56 -13.79 28.61 1.21
N ASN A 57 -12.51 28.48 0.85
CA ASN A 57 -11.41 29.31 1.38
C ASN A 57 -11.10 30.61 0.61
N VAL A 58 -11.98 31.06 -0.29
CA VAL A 58 -11.71 32.24 -1.16
C VAL A 58 -11.49 33.53 -0.37
N LEU A 59 -12.26 33.76 0.70
CA LEU A 59 -12.16 34.99 1.53
C LEU A 59 -10.94 34.99 2.44
N PRO A 60 -10.60 33.90 3.16
CA PRO A 60 -9.31 33.78 3.84
C PRO A 60 -8.13 34.08 2.91
N ILE A 61 -8.13 33.53 1.69
CA ILE A 61 -7.07 33.79 0.70
C ILE A 61 -7.04 35.28 0.31
N LEU A 62 -8.19 35.88 0.02
CA LEU A 62 -8.28 37.29 -0.35
C LEU A 62 -7.82 38.21 0.80
N LEU A 63 -8.24 37.92 2.03
CA LEU A 63 -7.77 38.62 3.23
C LEU A 63 -6.26 38.45 3.44
N GLY A 64 -5.72 37.27 3.13
CA GLY A 64 -4.28 37.02 3.11
C GLY A 64 -3.55 37.94 2.12
N ILE A 65 -4.03 38.00 0.87
CA ILE A 65 -3.48 38.86 -0.18
C ILE A 65 -3.55 40.33 0.22
N VAL A 66 -4.72 40.78 0.73
CA VAL A 66 -4.92 42.15 1.21
C VAL A 66 -3.98 42.43 2.39
N GLY A 67 -3.85 41.52 3.35
CA GLY A 67 -2.96 41.66 4.49
C GLY A 67 -1.49 41.84 4.08
N ILE A 68 -1.01 41.02 3.13
CA ILE A 68 0.34 41.15 2.57
C ILE A 68 0.50 42.50 1.86
N PHE A 69 -0.49 42.92 1.07
CA PHE A 69 -0.45 44.19 0.35
C PHE A 69 -0.32 45.40 1.28
N PHE A 70 -0.92 45.37 2.48
CA PHE A 70 -0.79 46.44 3.47
C PHE A 70 0.51 46.39 4.29
N ILE A 71 1.15 45.22 4.39
CA ILE A 71 2.41 45.02 5.14
C ILE A 71 3.64 45.36 4.29
N VAL A 72 3.70 44.91 3.03
CA VAL A 72 4.89 45.06 2.18
C VAL A 72 5.36 46.52 2.02
N PRO A 73 4.49 47.52 1.79
CA PRO A 73 4.91 48.92 1.65
C PRO A 73 5.52 49.53 2.93
N VAL A 74 5.19 49.00 4.11
CA VAL A 74 5.71 49.48 5.41
C VAL A 74 7.22 49.32 5.50
N PHE A 75 7.81 48.35 4.80
CA PHE A 75 9.26 48.14 4.79
C PHE A 75 10.02 49.15 3.92
N PHE A 76 9.32 49.91 3.06
CA PHE A 76 9.93 50.89 2.15
C PHE A 76 9.58 52.34 2.52
N ALA A 77 8.51 52.56 3.28
CA ALA A 77 8.07 53.88 3.74
C ALA A 77 8.47 54.10 5.22
N GLY A 78 9.22 55.17 5.49
CA GLY A 78 9.77 55.50 6.82
C GLY A 78 8.75 55.81 7.92
N GLU A 79 9.25 56.28 9.07
CA GLU A 79 8.53 56.46 10.35
C GLU A 79 7.39 57.49 10.29
N HIS A 80 6.23 57.06 9.78
CA HIS A 80 4.98 57.81 9.87
C HIS A 80 3.95 57.01 10.67
N ILE A 81 3.15 57.68 11.50
CA ILE A 81 2.12 57.00 12.32
C ILE A 81 1.12 56.19 11.46
N TRP A 82 0.93 56.58 10.19
CA TRP A 82 0.12 55.86 9.21
C TRP A 82 0.72 54.51 8.79
N THR A 83 2.06 54.34 8.82
CA THR A 83 2.69 53.05 8.52
C THR A 83 2.45 52.04 9.64
N LEU A 84 2.40 52.50 10.91
CA LEU A 84 2.00 51.67 12.05
C LEU A 84 0.55 51.18 11.93
N PHE A 85 -0.40 52.05 11.56
CA PHE A 85 -1.79 51.65 11.35
C PHE A 85 -1.96 50.69 10.16
N SER A 86 -1.24 50.93 9.06
CA SER A 86 -1.21 50.01 7.90
C SER A 86 -0.68 48.63 8.29
N PHE A 87 0.39 48.59 9.08
CA PHE A 87 0.97 47.35 9.59
C PHE A 87 -0.01 46.58 10.49
N LEU A 88 -0.63 47.26 11.46
CA LEU A 88 -1.62 46.64 12.35
C LEU A 88 -2.84 46.14 11.59
N PHE A 89 -3.32 46.88 10.59
CA PHE A 89 -4.43 46.47 9.74
C PHE A 89 -4.08 45.23 8.91
N GLY A 90 -2.89 45.20 8.31
CA GLY A 90 -2.41 44.04 7.55
C GLY A 90 -2.24 42.81 8.44
N LEU A 91 -1.72 42.97 9.66
CA LEU A 91 -1.57 41.90 10.63
C LEU A 91 -2.94 41.38 11.11
N GLY A 92 -3.91 42.27 11.33
CA GLY A 92 -5.29 41.90 11.62
C GLY A 92 -5.94 41.10 10.48
N CYS A 93 -5.71 41.50 9.22
CA CYS A 93 -6.18 40.76 8.05
C CYS A 93 -5.54 39.37 7.95
N LEU A 94 -4.23 39.25 8.19
CA LEU A 94 -3.53 37.96 8.20
C LEU A 94 -4.01 37.05 9.33
N LEU A 95 -4.18 37.59 10.53
CA LEU A 95 -4.69 36.83 11.68
C LEU A 95 -6.13 36.36 11.42
N TRP A 96 -6.98 37.22 10.84
CA TRP A 96 -8.34 36.84 10.46
C TRP A 96 -8.36 35.80 9.33
N ALA A 97 -7.47 35.93 8.34
CA ALA A 97 -7.31 34.96 7.27
C ALA A 97 -6.91 33.60 7.84
N TYR A 98 -5.93 33.56 8.74
CA TYR A 98 -5.49 32.35 9.41
C TYR A 98 -6.61 31.68 10.21
N LEU A 99 -7.34 32.43 11.05
CA LEU A 99 -8.43 31.89 11.86
C LEU A 99 -9.65 31.42 11.04
N SER A 100 -9.82 31.95 9.83
CA SER A 100 -10.96 31.62 8.95
C SER A 100 -10.63 30.58 7.88
N TYR A 101 -9.37 30.18 7.76
CA TYR A 101 -8.92 29.21 6.77
C TYR A 101 -9.21 27.79 7.27
N GLU A 102 -9.99 27.04 6.50
CA GLU A 102 -10.24 25.63 6.80
C GLU A 102 -9.24 24.76 6.05
N GLN A 103 -8.60 23.83 6.76
CA GLN A 103 -7.68 22.86 6.16
C GLN A 103 -8.45 21.68 5.55
N ASP A 104 -7.90 21.12 4.48
CA ASP A 104 -8.48 19.93 3.83
C ASP A 104 -8.16 18.62 4.60
N ASP A 105 -7.40 18.68 5.71
CA ASP A 105 -6.91 17.51 6.46
C ASP A 105 -8.02 16.50 6.85
N PRO A 106 -9.19 16.92 7.39
CA PRO A 106 -10.26 15.98 7.73
C PRO A 106 -10.84 15.25 6.52
N LEU A 107 -10.83 15.89 5.35
CA LEU A 107 -11.26 15.27 4.09
C LEU A 107 -10.23 14.25 3.60
N VAL A 108 -8.94 14.56 3.73
CA VAL A 108 -7.86 13.64 3.38
C VAL A 108 -7.92 12.41 4.27
N GLU A 109 -8.05 12.59 5.58
CA GLU A 109 -8.13 11.48 6.55
C GLU A 109 -9.31 10.54 6.28
N VAL A 110 -10.52 11.07 6.06
CA VAL A 110 -11.69 10.22 5.77
C VAL A 110 -11.57 9.53 4.41
N THR A 111 -10.95 10.19 3.43
CA THR A 111 -10.68 9.60 2.11
C THR A 111 -9.70 8.44 2.24
N ASP A 112 -8.56 8.66 2.88
CA ASP A 112 -7.53 7.62 3.11
C ASP A 112 -8.11 6.44 3.88
N TYR A 113 -8.97 6.71 4.86
CA TYR A 113 -9.67 5.66 5.60
C TYR A 113 -10.64 4.86 4.72
N LEU A 114 -11.45 5.52 3.88
CA LEU A 114 -12.35 4.87 2.93
C LEU A 114 -11.59 4.03 1.89
N GLU A 115 -10.48 4.56 1.38
CA GLU A 115 -9.59 3.85 0.47
C GLU A 115 -9.06 2.56 1.11
N LYS A 116 -8.54 2.67 2.34
CA LYS A 116 -8.07 1.53 3.12
C LYS A 116 -9.18 0.51 3.36
N GLN A 117 -10.38 0.94 3.75
CA GLN A 117 -11.53 0.06 3.96
C GLN A 117 -11.96 -0.66 2.68
N ILE A 118 -12.00 0.03 1.53
CA ILE A 118 -12.35 -0.62 0.27
C ILE A 118 -11.34 -1.71 -0.08
N ILE A 119 -10.05 -1.44 0.04
CA ILE A 119 -9.01 -2.44 -0.25
C ILE A 119 -9.15 -3.63 0.72
N HIS A 120 -9.28 -3.38 2.01
CA HIS A 120 -9.43 -4.43 3.02
C HIS A 120 -10.64 -5.31 2.76
N LYS A 121 -11.79 -4.71 2.48
CA LYS A 121 -13.04 -5.45 2.25
C LYS A 121 -13.05 -6.17 0.91
N LYS A 122 -12.49 -5.56 -0.14
CA LYS A 122 -12.45 -6.13 -1.48
C LYS A 122 -11.56 -7.37 -1.55
N TYR A 123 -10.39 -7.33 -0.92
CA TYR A 123 -9.41 -8.42 -0.93
C TYR A 123 -9.39 -9.23 0.38
N GLN A 124 -10.38 -9.01 1.26
CA GLN A 124 -10.53 -9.70 2.55
C GLN A 124 -9.23 -9.69 3.39
N LEU A 125 -8.52 -8.56 3.38
CA LEU A 125 -7.24 -8.42 4.06
C LEU A 125 -7.45 -8.23 5.55
N ASN A 126 -7.08 -9.24 6.33
CA ASN A 126 -7.04 -9.16 7.78
C ASN A 126 -5.61 -8.81 8.21
N GLU A 127 -5.34 -7.51 8.34
CA GLU A 127 -4.02 -6.99 8.72
C GLU A 127 -3.57 -7.52 10.07
N PHE A 128 -2.28 -7.88 10.17
CA PHE A 128 -1.63 -8.29 11.42
C PHE A 128 -2.27 -9.48 12.14
N THR A 129 -3.02 -10.32 11.41
CA THR A 129 -3.64 -11.53 11.94
C THR A 129 -3.11 -12.78 11.22
N PRO A 130 -2.80 -13.86 11.96
CA PRO A 130 -2.46 -15.13 11.35
C PRO A 130 -3.68 -15.75 10.64
N PRO A 131 -3.49 -16.65 9.66
CA PRO A 131 -4.58 -17.38 9.01
C PRO A 131 -5.42 -18.20 10.00
N GLN A 132 -6.73 -18.24 9.78
CA GLN A 132 -7.71 -18.82 10.73
C GLN A 132 -7.54 -20.32 10.97
N HIS A 133 -6.96 -21.08 10.03
CA HIS A 133 -6.76 -22.53 10.19
C HIS A 133 -5.70 -22.86 11.25
N ILE A 134 -4.83 -21.90 11.60
CA ILE A 134 -3.76 -22.12 12.57
C ILE A 134 -4.44 -22.03 13.94
N GLY A 135 -5.06 -23.13 14.36
CA GLY A 135 -5.89 -23.24 15.58
C GLY A 135 -5.16 -23.03 16.90
N VAL A 136 -4.01 -22.35 16.88
CA VAL A 136 -3.28 -21.91 18.04
C VAL A 136 -3.33 -20.39 18.04
N THR A 137 -3.86 -19.80 19.11
CA THR A 137 -3.78 -18.37 19.39
C THR A 137 -2.33 -17.98 19.69
N VAL A 138 -1.47 -18.02 18.68
CA VAL A 138 -0.08 -17.57 18.76
C VAL A 138 -0.10 -16.04 18.70
N GLN A 139 0.64 -15.37 19.58
CA GLN A 139 0.80 -13.92 19.43
C GLN A 139 1.38 -13.64 18.04
N PRO A 140 0.84 -12.67 17.28
CA PRO A 140 1.20 -12.48 15.87
C PRO A 140 2.71 -12.31 15.63
N ALA A 141 3.43 -11.69 16.58
CA ALA A 141 4.88 -11.55 16.52
C ALA A 141 5.63 -12.90 16.47
N PHE A 142 5.23 -13.88 17.29
CA PHE A 142 5.85 -15.21 17.29
C PHE A 142 5.54 -15.97 16.01
N PHE A 143 4.34 -15.79 15.44
CA PHE A 143 3.97 -16.42 14.18
C PHE A 143 4.87 -15.96 13.02
N ILE A 144 5.09 -14.66 12.90
CA ILE A 144 5.97 -14.10 11.87
C ILE A 144 7.42 -14.53 12.08
N ALA A 145 7.91 -14.51 13.33
CA ALA A 145 9.25 -14.99 13.64
C ALA A 145 9.41 -16.47 13.25
N HIS A 146 8.40 -17.30 13.51
CA HIS A 146 8.39 -18.70 13.09
C HIS A 146 8.43 -18.84 11.57
N LEU A 147 7.57 -18.14 10.83
CA LEU A 147 7.54 -18.19 9.36
C LEU A 147 8.89 -17.79 8.75
N LYS A 148 9.54 -16.76 9.28
CA LYS A 148 10.88 -16.35 8.84
C LYS A 148 11.92 -17.45 9.03
N GLN A 149 11.83 -18.23 10.12
CA GLN A 149 12.74 -19.34 10.37
C GLN A 149 12.52 -20.52 9.41
N LEU A 150 11.31 -20.68 8.85
CA LEU A 150 11.02 -21.76 7.91
C LEU A 150 11.70 -21.58 6.55
N PHE A 151 11.97 -20.34 6.16
CA PHE A 151 12.56 -20.06 4.85
C PHE A 151 13.87 -19.27 4.99
N PRO A 152 15.01 -19.82 4.54
CA PRO A 152 16.31 -19.14 4.62
C PRO A 152 16.36 -17.77 3.93
N ILE A 153 15.41 -17.48 3.03
CA ILE A 153 15.34 -16.25 2.25
C ILE A 153 15.07 -14.98 3.08
N PHE A 154 14.63 -15.12 4.33
CA PHE A 154 14.32 -13.99 5.23
C PHE A 154 15.51 -13.50 6.06
N ASN A 155 16.74 -13.89 5.69
CA ASN A 155 17.99 -13.45 6.28
C ASN A 155 18.93 -12.85 5.21
N GLN A 156 18.40 -11.94 4.37
CA GLN A 156 19.16 -11.32 3.27
C GLN A 156 19.98 -10.10 3.69
N GLY A 157 19.50 -9.35 4.67
CA GLY A 157 20.13 -8.15 5.21
C GLY A 157 21.23 -8.50 6.21
N SER A 158 22.34 -7.78 6.13
CA SER A 158 23.43 -7.86 7.12
C SER A 158 23.11 -7.11 8.42
N ILE A 159 22.21 -6.13 8.38
CA ILE A 159 21.85 -5.28 9.54
C ILE A 159 20.48 -5.67 10.09
N SER A 160 19.44 -5.62 9.26
CA SER A 160 18.07 -5.88 9.66
C SER A 160 17.33 -6.72 8.63
N ASN A 161 16.34 -7.46 9.11
CA ASN A 161 15.51 -8.36 8.32
C ASN A 161 14.13 -8.37 8.99
N ASP A 162 13.17 -7.64 8.45
CA ASP A 162 11.88 -7.39 9.11
C ASP A 162 10.72 -7.63 8.16
N ILE A 163 9.57 -8.01 8.72
CA ILE A 163 8.30 -8.09 7.98
C ILE A 163 7.39 -7.01 8.60
N PRO A 164 7.54 -5.73 8.20
CA PRO A 164 6.81 -4.63 8.82
C PRO A 164 5.30 -4.67 8.56
N TYR A 165 4.88 -5.32 7.47
CA TYR A 165 3.49 -5.41 7.09
C TYR A 165 3.14 -6.81 6.61
N TYR A 166 1.99 -7.31 7.06
CA TYR A 166 1.40 -8.56 6.57
C TYR A 166 -0.12 -8.55 6.77
N ALA A 167 -0.82 -9.28 5.90
CA ALA A 167 -2.26 -9.46 5.96
C ALA A 167 -2.63 -10.89 5.55
N SER A 168 -3.54 -11.51 6.29
CA SER A 168 -4.10 -12.81 5.90
C SER A 168 -5.33 -12.62 5.02
N THR A 169 -5.51 -13.52 4.06
CA THR A 169 -6.66 -13.59 3.15
C THR A 169 -6.90 -15.03 2.74
N THR A 170 -8.02 -15.29 2.06
CA THR A 170 -8.34 -16.60 1.49
C THR A 170 -8.56 -16.43 -0.01
N TRP A 171 -7.86 -17.24 -0.80
CA TRP A 171 -8.05 -17.32 -2.24
C TRP A 171 -8.82 -18.57 -2.58
N GLN A 172 -9.63 -18.51 -3.63
CA GLN A 172 -10.38 -19.65 -4.12
C GLN A 172 -9.90 -19.97 -5.55
N ASP A 173 -9.54 -21.22 -5.79
CA ASP A 173 -9.23 -21.67 -7.15
C ASP A 173 -10.49 -21.96 -7.97
N GLU A 174 -10.31 -22.25 -9.26
CA GLU A 174 -11.41 -22.56 -10.19
C GLU A 174 -12.19 -23.84 -9.80
N ASP A 175 -11.54 -24.78 -9.11
CA ASP A 175 -12.13 -26.03 -8.68
C ASP A 175 -12.88 -25.88 -7.33
N GLY A 176 -12.87 -24.65 -6.77
CA GLY A 176 -13.59 -24.25 -5.58
C GLY A 176 -12.85 -24.52 -4.27
N GLN A 177 -11.61 -25.01 -4.31
CA GLN A 177 -10.76 -25.21 -3.14
C GLN A 177 -10.25 -23.86 -2.62
N GLN A 178 -10.33 -23.71 -1.30
CA GLN A 178 -9.87 -22.50 -0.61
C GLN A 178 -8.43 -22.67 -0.14
N HIS A 179 -7.61 -21.68 -0.48
CA HIS A 179 -6.21 -21.57 -0.09
C HIS A 179 -6.09 -20.45 0.93
N GLN A 180 -5.56 -20.77 2.11
CA GLN A 180 -5.21 -19.76 3.10
C GLN A 180 -3.91 -19.09 2.67
N VAL A 181 -3.91 -17.75 2.66
CA VAL A 181 -2.78 -16.96 2.14
C VAL A 181 -2.40 -15.86 3.13
N LEU A 182 -1.09 -15.67 3.31
CA LEU A 182 -0.53 -14.56 4.06
C LEU A 182 0.31 -13.69 3.13
N LEU A 183 -0.16 -12.50 2.83
CA LEU A 183 0.58 -11.50 2.08
C LEU A 183 1.54 -10.76 3.01
N PHE A 184 2.73 -10.42 2.53
CA PHE A 184 3.72 -9.73 3.35
C PHE A 184 4.57 -8.73 2.55
N GLN A 185 5.09 -7.74 3.27
CA GLN A 185 6.21 -6.91 2.87
C GLN A 185 7.41 -7.30 3.73
N TYR A 186 8.52 -7.63 3.08
CA TYR A 186 9.79 -7.91 3.71
C TYR A 186 10.77 -6.77 3.45
N HIS A 187 11.32 -6.21 4.53
CA HIS A 187 12.31 -5.15 4.52
C HIS A 187 13.64 -5.70 5.01
N PHE A 188 14.73 -5.37 4.31
CA PHE A 188 16.07 -5.69 4.79
C PHE A 188 17.07 -4.58 4.49
N ALA A 189 18.01 -4.41 5.41
CA ALA A 189 19.08 -3.43 5.28
C ALA A 189 20.45 -4.12 5.19
N ASN A 190 21.26 -3.63 4.26
CA ASN A 190 22.63 -4.09 4.04
C ASN A 190 23.63 -2.97 4.29
N GLU A 191 24.73 -3.33 4.91
CA GLU A 191 25.90 -2.48 5.04
C GLU A 191 26.78 -2.64 3.80
N ILE A 192 26.96 -1.57 3.01
CA ILE A 192 27.94 -1.55 1.92
C ILE A 192 29.10 -0.63 2.28
N ARG A 193 30.32 -1.14 2.08
CA ARG A 193 31.55 -0.36 2.26
C ARG A 193 31.93 0.25 0.91
N VAL A 194 31.76 1.55 0.75
CA VAL A 194 32.13 2.27 -0.47
C VAL A 194 33.51 2.87 -0.29
N ARG A 195 34.45 2.52 -1.17
CA ARG A 195 35.76 3.21 -1.24
C ARG A 195 35.57 4.56 -1.93
N ASP A 196 36.11 5.62 -1.35
CA ASP A 196 36.13 6.93 -1.99
C ASP A 196 37.01 6.91 -3.27
N LYS A 197 36.78 7.86 -4.18
CA LYS A 197 37.51 7.97 -5.46
C LYS A 197 39.02 8.17 -5.28
N ASP A 198 39.43 8.69 -4.12
CA ASP A 198 40.82 8.96 -3.74
C ASP A 198 41.49 7.83 -2.92
N GLY A 199 40.83 6.68 -2.78
CA GLY A 199 41.44 5.46 -2.22
C GLY A 199 41.56 5.40 -0.69
N ASN A 200 41.09 6.40 0.05
CA ASN A 200 41.02 6.38 1.52
C ASN A 200 39.61 6.64 2.07
N GLU A 201 39.37 6.05 3.25
CA GLU A 201 38.12 5.88 4.01
C GLU A 201 36.97 5.12 3.33
N LEU A 202 36.52 4.07 4.03
CA LEU A 202 35.36 3.26 3.69
C LEU A 202 34.12 3.97 4.23
N LYS A 203 33.37 4.68 3.39
CA LYS A 203 32.05 5.17 3.79
C LYS A 203 31.12 3.97 3.89
N VAL A 204 30.73 3.65 5.12
CA VAL A 204 29.68 2.70 5.42
C VAL A 204 28.36 3.34 5.02
N LYS A 205 27.69 2.77 4.03
CA LYS A 205 26.35 3.19 3.61
C LYS A 205 25.37 2.05 3.87
N GLU A 206 24.26 2.38 4.51
CA GLU A 206 23.13 1.47 4.66
C GLU A 206 22.24 1.52 3.41
N VAL A 207 21.92 0.35 2.85
CA VAL A 207 21.04 0.19 1.70
C VAL A 207 19.84 -0.62 2.11
N HIS A 208 18.68 0.05 2.08
CA HIS A 208 17.38 -0.55 2.38
C HIS A 208 16.74 -1.09 1.11
N LYS A 209 16.17 -2.29 1.20
CA LYS A 209 15.40 -2.92 0.12
C LYS A 209 14.11 -3.49 0.66
N ASN A 210 13.08 -3.44 -0.17
CA ASN A 210 11.78 -4.05 0.09
C ASN A 210 11.52 -5.14 -0.95
N LEU A 211 10.97 -6.26 -0.49
CA LEU A 211 10.38 -7.32 -1.30
C LEU A 211 8.95 -7.56 -0.79
N TRP A 212 8.13 -8.15 -1.63
CA TRP A 212 6.75 -8.50 -1.31
C TRP A 212 6.49 -9.92 -1.77
N GLY A 213 5.52 -10.55 -1.13
CA GLY A 213 5.27 -11.95 -1.40
C GLY A 213 4.06 -12.47 -0.68
N CYS A 214 3.87 -13.77 -0.82
CA CYS A 214 2.82 -14.48 -0.12
C CYS A 214 3.33 -15.83 0.40
N PHE A 215 2.76 -16.25 1.52
CA PHE A 215 2.75 -17.64 1.93
C PHE A 215 1.41 -18.25 1.57
N VAL A 216 1.41 -19.40 0.91
CA VAL A 216 0.22 -20.22 0.70
C VAL A 216 0.36 -21.47 1.54
N PHE A 217 -0.65 -21.73 2.38
CA PHE A 217 -0.68 -22.89 3.26
C PHE A 217 -1.40 -24.07 2.60
N GLU A 218 -1.15 -25.27 3.11
CA GLU A 218 -1.76 -26.53 2.66
C GLU A 218 -1.39 -26.95 1.23
N VAL A 219 -0.27 -26.43 0.72
CA VAL A 219 0.26 -26.82 -0.60
C VAL A 219 0.97 -28.18 -0.52
N PRO A 220 0.55 -29.21 -1.29
CA PRO A 220 1.08 -30.57 -1.17
C PRO A 220 2.51 -30.73 -1.72
N THR A 221 2.93 -29.84 -2.61
CA THR A 221 4.28 -29.84 -3.19
C THR A 221 5.30 -29.45 -2.12
N GLN A 222 6.43 -30.17 -2.05
CA GLN A 222 7.45 -29.99 -1.03
C GLN A 222 8.87 -30.02 -1.61
N GLY A 223 9.79 -29.33 -0.94
CA GLY A 223 11.23 -29.48 -1.16
C GLY A 223 11.74 -29.01 -2.52
N LEU A 224 11.08 -28.01 -3.10
CA LEU A 224 11.42 -27.40 -4.39
C LEU A 224 11.64 -25.90 -4.21
N ALA A 225 12.66 -25.37 -4.87
CA ALA A 225 12.95 -23.96 -4.95
C ALA A 225 13.18 -23.58 -6.41
N ILE A 226 12.53 -22.50 -6.86
CA ILE A 226 12.58 -22.01 -8.22
C ILE A 226 12.92 -20.54 -8.17
N THR A 227 13.82 -20.09 -9.03
CA THR A 227 14.23 -18.68 -9.08
C THR A 227 14.40 -18.21 -10.52
N THR A 228 14.00 -16.98 -10.79
CA THR A 228 14.33 -16.26 -12.04
C THR A 228 15.69 -15.58 -11.98
N TYR A 229 16.31 -15.53 -10.80
CA TYR A 229 17.60 -14.86 -10.62
C TYR A 229 18.76 -15.78 -10.94
N ASN A 230 19.87 -15.17 -11.35
CA ASN A 230 21.14 -15.87 -11.51
C ASN A 230 21.82 -16.14 -10.16
N LYS A 231 21.16 -16.92 -9.30
CA LYS A 231 21.67 -17.34 -7.99
C LYS A 231 21.61 -18.85 -7.82
N LYS A 232 22.18 -19.34 -6.72
CA LYS A 232 22.07 -20.72 -6.26
C LYS A 232 21.37 -20.72 -4.90
N PHE A 233 20.60 -21.77 -4.63
CA PHE A 233 20.15 -22.04 -3.27
C PHE A 233 21.15 -22.96 -2.57
N TYR A 234 21.22 -22.81 -1.25
CA TYR A 234 21.97 -23.67 -0.35
C TYR A 234 21.01 -24.62 0.36
N TYR A 235 21.51 -25.39 1.33
CA TYR A 235 20.67 -26.25 2.17
C TYR A 235 19.41 -25.49 2.65
N PRO A 236 18.21 -26.08 2.51
CA PRO A 236 17.93 -27.47 2.12
C PRO A 236 17.82 -27.71 0.61
N TYR A 237 17.87 -26.69 -0.25
CA TYR A 237 17.69 -26.79 -1.71
C TYR A 237 19.02 -26.85 -2.47
N SER A 238 19.87 -27.81 -2.12
CA SER A 238 21.24 -27.90 -2.67
C SER A 238 21.33 -28.56 -4.05
N PHE A 239 20.28 -29.26 -4.52
CA PHE A 239 20.35 -30.07 -5.74
C PHE A 239 19.79 -29.32 -6.95
N PRO A 240 20.63 -28.82 -7.88
CA PRO A 240 20.14 -28.19 -9.10
C PRO A 240 19.50 -29.23 -10.03
N TRP A 241 18.45 -28.83 -10.73
CA TRP A 241 17.79 -29.63 -11.77
C TRP A 241 17.64 -28.81 -13.05
N ASN A 242 17.81 -29.48 -14.19
CA ASN A 242 17.59 -28.90 -15.50
C ASN A 242 16.45 -29.66 -16.20
N SER A 243 15.49 -28.91 -16.74
CA SER A 243 14.47 -29.43 -17.66
C SER A 243 15.12 -29.91 -18.97
N SER A 244 14.41 -30.72 -19.75
CA SER A 244 14.79 -31.00 -21.14
C SER A 244 14.64 -29.77 -22.05
N ASP A 245 13.83 -28.78 -21.64
CA ASP A 245 13.64 -27.54 -22.40
C ASP A 245 14.71 -26.50 -22.04
N ILE A 246 15.55 -26.19 -23.03
CA ILE A 246 16.66 -25.25 -22.86
C ILE A 246 16.20 -23.80 -22.67
N GLN A 247 15.06 -23.40 -23.25
CA GLN A 247 14.54 -22.04 -23.12
C GLN A 247 14.06 -21.80 -21.69
N ILE A 248 13.45 -22.82 -21.07
CA ILE A 248 13.04 -22.78 -19.67
C ILE A 248 14.28 -22.68 -18.76
N ASN A 249 15.31 -23.49 -18.99
CA ASN A 249 16.53 -23.46 -18.17
C ASN A 249 17.33 -22.16 -18.27
N GLN A 250 17.15 -21.39 -19.36
CA GLN A 250 17.76 -20.06 -19.49
C GLN A 250 17.09 -19.01 -18.60
N LYS A 251 15.78 -19.16 -18.35
CA LYS A 251 14.98 -18.20 -17.58
C LYS A 251 14.76 -18.62 -16.13
N LEU A 252 14.65 -19.92 -15.89
CA LEU A 252 14.31 -20.51 -14.60
C LEU A 252 15.37 -21.48 -14.15
N LYS A 253 15.67 -21.44 -12.86
CA LYS A 253 16.55 -22.40 -12.21
C LYS A 253 15.79 -23.15 -11.14
N PHE A 254 15.87 -24.48 -11.21
CA PHE A 254 15.20 -25.38 -10.29
C PHE A 254 16.23 -25.96 -9.32
N PHE A 255 15.86 -26.01 -8.05
CA PHE A 255 16.67 -26.57 -6.98
C PHE A 255 15.78 -27.40 -6.07
N GLY A 256 16.26 -28.56 -5.63
CA GLY A 256 15.50 -29.45 -4.78
C GLY A 256 16.26 -29.91 -3.55
N THR A 257 15.53 -30.57 -2.65
CA THR A 257 16.09 -31.20 -1.45
C THR A 257 16.62 -32.60 -1.71
N ASP A 258 16.07 -33.30 -2.71
CA ASP A 258 16.47 -34.66 -3.09
C ASP A 258 16.28 -34.87 -4.59
N GLN A 259 17.26 -35.51 -5.24
CA GLN A 259 17.26 -35.71 -6.70
C GLN A 259 16.11 -36.63 -7.15
N MET A 260 15.78 -37.66 -6.37
CA MET A 260 14.71 -38.60 -6.74
C MET A 260 13.32 -37.98 -6.54
N LYS A 261 13.10 -37.21 -5.47
CA LYS A 261 11.88 -36.41 -5.30
C LYS A 261 11.70 -35.41 -6.44
N MET A 262 12.77 -34.72 -6.84
CA MET A 262 12.75 -33.76 -7.95
C MET A 262 12.35 -34.40 -9.28
N ALA A 263 12.95 -35.55 -9.62
CA ALA A 263 12.62 -36.27 -10.85
C ALA A 263 11.15 -36.71 -10.93
N LYS A 264 10.53 -37.02 -9.78
CA LYS A 264 9.10 -37.36 -9.70
C LYS A 264 8.20 -36.13 -9.79
N LEU A 265 8.59 -35.03 -9.15
CA LEU A 265 7.79 -33.80 -9.09
C LEU A 265 7.82 -33.01 -10.41
N LEU A 266 9.00 -32.88 -11.02
CA LEU A 266 9.24 -32.08 -12.22
C LEU A 266 8.84 -32.81 -13.49
N SER A 267 7.59 -33.23 -13.56
CA SER A 267 6.98 -33.70 -14.80
C SER A 267 6.94 -32.57 -15.85
N PRO A 268 6.89 -32.88 -17.16
CA PRO A 268 6.79 -31.86 -18.20
C PRO A 268 5.62 -30.88 -17.98
N ALA A 269 4.47 -31.39 -17.51
CA ALA A 269 3.30 -30.58 -17.20
C ALA A 269 3.59 -29.60 -16.04
N PHE A 270 4.22 -30.07 -14.96
CA PHE A 270 4.59 -29.21 -13.84
C PHE A 270 5.57 -28.11 -14.28
N VAL A 271 6.60 -28.47 -15.04
CA VAL A 271 7.60 -27.52 -15.54
C VAL A 271 6.98 -26.45 -16.43
N LEU A 272 6.02 -26.82 -17.30
CA LEU A 272 5.28 -25.87 -18.13
C LEU A 272 4.40 -24.95 -17.28
N ARG A 273 3.63 -25.48 -16.31
CA ARG A 273 2.85 -24.65 -15.38
C ARG A 273 3.73 -23.64 -14.62
N THR A 274 4.91 -24.08 -14.16
CA THR A 274 5.89 -23.18 -13.53
C THR A 274 6.36 -22.11 -14.52
N ALA A 275 6.68 -22.48 -15.76
CA ALA A 275 7.12 -21.53 -16.77
C ALA A 275 6.04 -20.50 -17.13
N ASP A 276 4.78 -20.91 -17.15
CA ASP A 276 3.64 -20.03 -17.37
C ASP A 276 3.44 -19.04 -16.22
N PHE A 277 3.55 -19.50 -14.96
CA PHE A 277 3.53 -18.63 -13.78
C PHE A 277 4.61 -17.54 -13.85
N PHE A 278 5.85 -17.91 -14.21
CA PHE A 278 6.96 -16.96 -14.33
C PHE A 278 7.01 -16.20 -15.66
N ARG A 279 5.98 -16.29 -16.50
CA ARG A 279 5.89 -15.46 -17.71
C ARG A 279 5.61 -13.99 -17.38
N SER A 280 4.82 -13.76 -16.35
CA SER A 280 4.38 -12.45 -15.83
C SER A 280 5.05 -12.06 -14.51
N HIS A 281 5.80 -12.98 -13.90
CA HIS A 281 6.40 -12.86 -12.58
C HIS A 281 7.91 -13.00 -12.60
N GLU A 282 8.57 -12.27 -11.73
CA GLU A 282 9.97 -12.49 -11.37
C GLU A 282 10.05 -12.79 -9.87
N GLY A 283 11.11 -13.46 -9.41
CA GLY A 283 11.31 -13.71 -8.00
C GLY A 283 11.72 -15.14 -7.68
N ASP A 284 11.42 -15.53 -6.44
CA ASP A 284 11.67 -16.85 -5.89
C ASP A 284 10.37 -17.51 -5.46
N LEU A 285 10.22 -18.79 -5.81
CA LEU A 285 9.11 -19.65 -5.41
C LEU A 285 9.68 -20.85 -4.64
N LEU A 286 9.33 -20.97 -3.38
CA LEU A 286 9.93 -21.91 -2.43
C LEU A 286 8.85 -22.77 -1.79
N PHE A 287 8.93 -24.09 -1.98
CA PHE A 287 8.10 -25.08 -1.32
C PHE A 287 8.88 -25.67 -0.15
N HIS A 288 8.37 -25.51 1.06
CA HIS A 288 9.06 -25.98 2.25
C HIS A 288 9.35 -27.49 2.17
N PRO A 289 10.53 -27.98 2.63
CA PRO A 289 10.90 -29.40 2.52
C PRO A 289 9.97 -30.40 3.19
N GLU A 290 9.38 -30.00 4.32
CA GLU A 290 8.63 -30.89 5.21
C GLU A 290 7.23 -30.38 5.58
N LYS A 291 6.91 -29.14 5.21
CA LYS A 291 5.66 -28.47 5.59
C LYS A 291 4.92 -28.13 4.32
N ASN A 292 3.60 -28.19 4.37
CA ASN A 292 2.75 -27.85 3.23
C ASN A 292 2.60 -26.34 3.14
N ILE A 293 3.71 -25.64 2.88
CA ILE A 293 3.78 -24.18 2.80
C ILE A 293 4.61 -23.81 1.58
N LEU A 294 4.01 -22.99 0.73
CA LEU A 294 4.65 -22.33 -0.39
C LEU A 294 4.95 -20.88 -0.01
N CYS A 295 6.12 -20.38 -0.38
CA CYS A 295 6.50 -18.97 -0.26
C CYS A 295 6.88 -18.45 -1.63
N TYR A 296 6.15 -17.44 -2.11
CA TYR A 296 6.55 -16.64 -3.27
C TYR A 296 7.06 -15.28 -2.79
N ILE A 297 8.15 -14.78 -3.35
CA ILE A 297 8.71 -13.46 -3.02
C ILE A 297 9.32 -12.78 -4.25
N SER A 298 9.05 -11.50 -4.43
CA SER A 298 9.46 -10.69 -5.58
C SER A 298 9.66 -9.22 -5.20
N PRO A 299 10.29 -8.41 -6.07
CA PRO A 299 10.42 -6.97 -5.87
C PRO A 299 9.17 -6.18 -6.27
N GLN A 300 8.11 -6.83 -6.77
CA GLN A 300 6.89 -6.14 -7.19
C GLN A 300 6.02 -5.83 -5.97
N ASN A 301 5.59 -4.58 -5.81
CA ASN A 301 4.77 -4.18 -4.68
C ASN A 301 3.33 -4.67 -4.82
N LEU A 302 2.98 -5.71 -4.07
CA LEU A 302 1.62 -6.28 -4.06
C LEU A 302 0.57 -5.31 -3.52
N PHE A 303 0.97 -4.30 -2.74
CA PHE A 303 0.09 -3.29 -2.14
C PHE A 303 0.08 -1.98 -2.91
N GLU A 304 0.68 -1.94 -4.11
CA GLU A 304 0.61 -0.77 -4.98
C GLU A 304 -0.81 -0.60 -5.55
N ILE A 305 -1.34 0.61 -5.45
CA ILE A 305 -2.69 0.96 -5.88
C ILE A 305 -2.65 1.53 -7.29
N SER A 306 -3.57 1.09 -8.17
CA SER A 306 -3.62 1.55 -9.57
C SER A 306 -4.14 2.98 -9.78
N SER A 307 -4.63 3.67 -8.74
CA SER A 307 -5.32 4.95 -8.89
C SER A 307 -4.37 6.14 -8.90
N LYS A 308 -4.63 7.13 -9.77
CA LYS A 308 -3.97 8.43 -9.75
C LYS A 308 -4.68 9.34 -8.75
N ALA A 309 -3.92 10.08 -7.94
CA ALA A 309 -4.45 11.12 -7.05
C ALA A 309 -5.28 12.14 -7.83
N LYS A 310 -6.60 11.93 -7.88
CA LYS A 310 -7.55 12.92 -8.39
C LYS A 310 -7.88 13.85 -7.24
N LYS A 311 -8.02 15.15 -7.54
CA LYS A 311 -8.52 16.10 -6.56
C LYS A 311 -10.00 15.81 -6.30
N ILE A 312 -10.30 15.20 -5.15
CA ILE A 312 -11.66 14.83 -4.76
C ILE A 312 -12.36 16.09 -4.23
N ASN A 313 -13.29 16.63 -5.03
CA ASN A 313 -14.04 17.84 -4.67
C ASN A 313 -15.51 17.56 -4.38
N ASP A 314 -16.01 16.37 -4.72
CA ASP A 314 -17.39 15.96 -4.50
C ASP A 314 -17.53 14.45 -4.28
N ILE A 315 -18.68 14.05 -3.72
CA ILE A 315 -19.03 12.66 -3.39
C ILE A 315 -19.05 11.75 -4.64
N SER A 316 -19.47 12.28 -5.79
CA SER A 316 -19.54 11.50 -7.04
C SER A 316 -18.14 11.13 -7.54
N THR A 317 -17.21 12.08 -7.48
CA THR A 317 -15.80 11.91 -7.81
C THR A 317 -15.15 10.96 -6.83
N LEU A 318 -15.43 11.09 -5.52
CA LEU A 318 -14.97 10.14 -4.50
C LEU A 318 -15.43 8.72 -4.81
N ARG A 319 -16.73 8.50 -5.04
CA ARG A 319 -17.27 7.18 -5.41
C ARG A 319 -16.62 6.61 -6.67
N GLY A 320 -16.45 7.45 -7.71
CA GLY A 320 -15.80 7.06 -8.96
C GLY A 320 -14.34 6.65 -8.76
N HIS A 321 -13.61 7.41 -7.94
CA HIS A 321 -12.24 7.11 -7.53
C HIS A 321 -12.17 5.78 -6.78
N LEU A 322 -12.96 5.64 -5.72
CA LEU A 322 -13.07 4.44 -4.88
C LEU A 322 -13.44 3.18 -5.68
N ARG A 323 -14.32 3.28 -6.68
CA ARG A 323 -14.68 2.16 -7.57
C ARG A 323 -13.50 1.65 -8.40
N THR A 324 -12.53 2.51 -8.70
CA THR A 324 -11.35 2.15 -9.51
C THR A 324 -10.18 1.63 -8.70
N PHE A 325 -10.32 1.52 -7.36
CA PHE A 325 -9.26 0.98 -6.50
C PHE A 325 -9.02 -0.49 -6.79
N LYS A 326 -7.79 -0.78 -7.20
CA LYS A 326 -7.31 -2.13 -7.42
C LYS A 326 -5.86 -2.24 -6.99
N LEU A 327 -5.47 -3.45 -6.60
CA LEU A 327 -4.09 -3.88 -6.40
C LEU A 327 -3.70 -4.75 -7.60
N PRO A 328 -3.25 -4.15 -8.73
CA PRO A 328 -3.07 -4.87 -9.99
C PRO A 328 -2.06 -6.01 -9.90
N TYR A 329 -0.99 -5.84 -9.12
CA TYR A 329 0.01 -6.89 -8.91
C TYR A 329 -0.52 -8.01 -8.02
N LEU A 330 -1.32 -7.69 -7.00
CA LEU A 330 -1.98 -8.70 -6.19
C LEU A 330 -3.00 -9.50 -6.99
N GLU A 331 -3.87 -8.84 -7.75
CA GLU A 331 -4.89 -9.50 -8.60
C GLU A 331 -4.23 -10.45 -9.61
N ARG A 332 -3.10 -10.02 -10.20
CA ARG A 332 -2.34 -10.88 -11.13
C ARG A 332 -1.69 -12.06 -10.42
N LEU A 333 -1.07 -11.83 -9.26
CA LEU A 333 -0.45 -12.90 -8.48
C LEU A 333 -1.49 -13.92 -8.03
N GLU A 334 -2.64 -13.47 -7.51
CA GLU A 334 -3.74 -14.33 -7.09
C GLU A 334 -4.23 -15.20 -8.25
N SER A 335 -4.50 -14.60 -9.41
CA SER A 335 -4.93 -15.31 -10.62
C SER A 335 -3.90 -16.36 -11.07
N ASP A 336 -2.64 -15.96 -11.24
CA ASP A 336 -1.62 -16.84 -11.82
C ASP A 336 -1.19 -17.92 -10.80
N LEU A 337 -1.19 -17.62 -9.50
CA LEU A 337 -0.80 -18.58 -8.46
C LEU A 337 -1.90 -19.61 -8.18
N THR A 338 -3.18 -19.21 -8.16
CA THR A 338 -4.29 -20.17 -8.03
C THR A 338 -4.37 -21.10 -9.24
N GLN A 339 -4.14 -20.59 -10.46
CA GLN A 339 -4.02 -21.41 -11.65
C GLN A 339 -2.82 -22.38 -11.59
N PHE A 340 -1.70 -21.96 -10.99
CA PHE A 340 -0.51 -22.78 -10.83
C PHE A 340 -0.68 -23.90 -9.77
N LEU A 341 -1.50 -23.68 -8.75
CA LEU A 341 -1.73 -24.62 -7.64
C LEU A 341 -2.70 -25.76 -7.97
N LYS A 342 -3.51 -25.60 -9.02
CA LYS A 342 -4.20 -26.68 -9.72
C LYS A 342 -3.18 -27.60 -10.39
#